data_AF-A0A6P7TS47-F1
#
_entry.id   AF-A0A6P7TS47-F1
#
_cell.length_a   1.000
_cell.length_b   1.000
_cell.length_c   1.000
_cell.angle_alpha   90.00
_cell.angle_beta   90.00
_cell.angle_gamma   90.00
#
_symmetry.space_group_name_H-M   'P 1'
#
loop_
_entity.id
_entity.type
_entity.pdbx_description
1 polymer ?
#
loop_
_entity_poly.entity_id
_entity_poly.type
_entity_poly.pdbx_seq_one_letter_code
_entity_poly.pdbx_strand_id
1 'polypeptide(L)'
;MLNHLKICHPDKLDADINYFSNLKYNYENRLMINQLFTKNSKMLEKGLLASYKISQLIAKSGKPHTIGESLILPAIKEVLNSMVDCDSEQIISSIPLSNSSVSSRIDEMAFDIEETLCAFLRTTKFSIQIDESTFNDSVALLLVYVRYINQNDVIQEEFLFSEHLELDTRGLTIFKLLNNIFLKHEIPLSNIFACSTDGAPAMVGVHRGFLAYMKEKVPNILQSIASFTDSI
;
A
#
# COMPACT_ATOMS: atom_id res chain seq x y z
N MET A 1 45.23 30.15 -41.38
CA MET A 1 44.33 30.23 -40.20
C MET A 1 43.85 31.65 -39.94
N LEU A 2 44.73 32.63 -39.70
CA LEU A 2 44.35 34.05 -39.51
C LEU A 2 43.52 34.65 -40.65
N ASN A 3 43.87 34.40 -41.92
CA ASN A 3 43.05 34.87 -43.06
C ASN A 3 41.67 34.19 -43.14
N HIS A 4 41.57 32.92 -42.74
CA HIS A 4 40.28 32.21 -42.72
C HIS A 4 39.36 32.77 -41.63
N LEU A 5 39.92 33.08 -40.44
CA LEU A 5 39.18 33.76 -39.38
C LEU A 5 38.74 35.16 -39.81
N LYS A 6 39.59 35.93 -40.49
CA LYS A 6 39.23 37.28 -40.99
C LYS A 6 38.06 37.27 -41.96
N ILE A 7 37.98 36.25 -42.81
CA ILE A 7 36.98 36.18 -43.90
C ILE A 7 35.68 35.51 -43.43
N CYS A 8 35.78 34.41 -42.68
CA CYS A 8 34.62 33.58 -42.34
C CYS A 8 34.08 33.80 -40.91
N HIS A 9 34.95 34.19 -39.96
CA HIS A 9 34.61 34.33 -38.53
C HIS A 9 35.26 35.58 -37.92
N PRO A 10 34.96 36.78 -38.44
CA PRO A 10 35.64 38.02 -38.05
C PRO A 10 35.44 38.37 -36.56
N ASP A 11 34.37 37.89 -35.94
CA ASP A 11 34.07 38.04 -34.52
C ASP A 11 34.95 37.16 -33.60
N LYS A 12 35.75 36.24 -34.16
CA LYS A 12 36.63 35.33 -33.42
C LYS A 12 38.12 35.60 -33.65
N LEU A 13 38.47 36.77 -34.18
CA LEU A 13 39.84 37.16 -34.48
C LEU A 13 40.72 37.32 -33.23
N ASP A 14 40.12 37.82 -32.16
CA ASP A 14 40.79 38.07 -30.88
C ASP A 14 40.60 36.93 -29.87
N ALA A 15 39.98 35.82 -30.30
CA ALA A 15 39.76 34.67 -29.43
C ALA A 15 41.08 33.94 -29.15
N ASP A 16 41.33 33.62 -27.88
CA ASP A 16 42.57 32.97 -27.46
C ASP A 16 42.60 31.46 -27.78
N ILE A 17 43.78 30.87 -27.64
CA ILE A 17 43.97 29.42 -27.89
C ILE A 17 43.11 28.57 -26.95
N ASN A 18 42.83 29.06 -25.73
CA ASN A 18 41.97 28.35 -24.78
C ASN A 18 40.53 28.27 -25.29
N TYR A 19 40.00 29.35 -25.90
CA TYR A 19 38.67 29.36 -26.51
C TYR A 19 38.51 28.24 -27.53
N PHE A 20 39.47 28.10 -28.46
CA PHE A 20 39.42 27.06 -29.49
C PHE A 20 39.64 25.65 -28.92
N SER A 21 40.50 25.51 -27.90
CA SER A 21 40.70 24.24 -27.19
C SER A 21 39.43 23.79 -26.47
N ASN A 22 38.73 24.73 -25.84
CA ASN A 22 37.47 24.48 -25.15
C ASN A 22 36.33 24.20 -26.14
N LEU A 23 36.29 24.91 -27.27
CA LEU A 23 35.34 24.66 -28.35
C LEU A 23 35.52 23.26 -28.95
N LYS A 24 36.77 22.84 -29.16
CA LYS A 24 37.12 21.48 -29.61
C LYS A 24 36.68 20.43 -28.59
N TYR A 25 37.02 20.61 -27.31
CA TYR A 25 36.59 19.74 -26.23
C TYR A 25 35.06 19.61 -26.16
N ASN A 26 34.34 20.72 -26.29
CA ASN A 26 32.87 20.72 -26.30
C ASN A 26 32.29 20.02 -27.53
N TYR A 27 32.92 20.14 -28.70
CA TYR A 27 32.51 19.43 -29.92
C TYR A 27 32.75 17.91 -29.82
N GLU A 28 33.91 17.51 -29.29
CA GLU A 28 34.27 16.10 -29.10
C GLU A 28 33.40 15.41 -28.04
N ASN A 29 32.96 16.15 -27.02
CA ASN A 29 32.04 15.65 -25.98
C ASN A 29 30.56 15.91 -26.29
N ARG A 30 30.22 16.47 -27.46
CA ARG A 30 28.83 16.71 -27.85
C ARG A 30 28.18 15.40 -28.26
N LEU A 31 27.19 14.95 -27.49
CA LEU A 31 26.37 13.78 -27.86
C LEU A 31 25.65 14.06 -29.19
N MET A 32 26.00 13.30 -30.24
CA MET A 32 25.32 13.43 -31.52
C MET A 32 23.92 12.82 -31.44
N ILE A 33 22.94 13.44 -32.10
CA ILE A 33 21.54 12.97 -32.16
C ILE A 33 21.45 11.48 -32.58
N ASN A 34 22.30 11.03 -33.50
CA ASN A 34 22.38 9.63 -33.93
C ASN A 34 22.83 8.67 -32.81
N GLN A 35 23.69 9.13 -31.89
CA GLN A 35 24.11 8.36 -30.70
C GLN A 35 22.96 8.25 -29.67
N LEU A 36 22.12 9.27 -29.55
CA LEU A 36 20.92 9.22 -28.70
C LEU A 36 19.87 8.24 -29.26
N PHE A 37 19.61 8.27 -30.57
CA PHE A 37 18.69 7.33 -31.22
C PHE A 37 19.17 5.88 -31.16
N THR A 38 20.47 5.64 -31.37
CA THR A 38 21.05 4.28 -31.24
C THR A 38 21.13 3.78 -29.80
N LYS A 39 21.30 4.68 -28.81
CA LYS A 39 21.23 4.31 -27.39
C LYS A 39 19.81 3.93 -26.99
N ASN A 40 18.80 4.70 -27.42
CA ASN A 40 17.39 4.40 -27.17
C ASN A 40 16.94 3.12 -27.89
N SER A 41 17.37 2.88 -29.13
CA SER A 41 17.02 1.64 -29.86
C SER A 41 17.59 0.40 -29.18
N LYS A 42 18.85 0.43 -28.73
CA LYS A 42 19.47 -0.67 -27.97
C LYS A 42 18.82 -0.89 -26.60
N MET A 43 18.38 0.17 -25.94
CA MET A 43 17.67 0.07 -24.66
C MET A 43 16.29 -0.57 -24.82
N LEU A 44 15.55 -0.19 -25.88
CA LEU A 44 14.27 -0.80 -26.24
C LEU A 44 14.43 -2.30 -26.57
N GLU A 45 15.47 -2.67 -27.29
CA GLU A 45 15.76 -4.07 -27.63
C GLU A 45 16.09 -4.92 -26.39
N LYS A 46 16.90 -4.40 -25.46
CA LYS A 46 17.18 -5.07 -24.18
C LYS A 46 15.95 -5.17 -23.27
N GLY A 47 15.13 -4.13 -23.22
CA GLY A 47 13.87 -4.11 -22.48
C GLY A 47 12.89 -5.15 -22.99
N LEU A 48 12.78 -5.29 -24.32
CA LEU A 48 11.95 -6.32 -24.95
C LEU A 48 12.46 -7.73 -24.64
N LEU A 49 13.78 -7.95 -24.69
CA LEU A 49 14.34 -9.25 -24.30
C LEU A 49 14.03 -9.58 -22.82
N ALA A 50 14.13 -8.60 -21.93
CA ALA A 50 13.81 -8.77 -20.51
C ALA A 50 12.33 -9.11 -20.31
N SER A 51 11.41 -8.46 -21.02
CA SER A 51 9.97 -8.73 -20.90
C SER A 51 9.60 -10.15 -21.32
N TYR A 52 10.20 -10.69 -22.38
CA TYR A 52 10.01 -12.10 -22.77
C TYR A 52 10.55 -13.07 -21.72
N LYS A 53 11.72 -12.79 -21.12
CA LYS A 53 12.29 -13.64 -20.06
C LYS A 53 11.41 -13.64 -18.81
N ILE A 54 10.92 -12.48 -18.38
CA ILE A 54 9.99 -12.37 -17.25
C ILE A 54 8.69 -13.11 -17.55
N SER A 55 8.13 -12.93 -18.76
CA SER A 55 6.91 -13.63 -19.19
C SER A 55 7.07 -15.15 -19.14
N GLN A 56 8.23 -15.67 -19.54
CA GLN A 56 8.54 -17.10 -19.45
C GLN A 56 8.55 -17.60 -17.99
N LEU A 57 9.08 -16.83 -17.04
CA LEU A 57 9.07 -17.18 -15.62
C LEU A 57 7.66 -17.17 -15.04
N ILE A 58 6.84 -16.19 -15.40
CA ILE A 58 5.41 -16.12 -15.01
C ILE A 58 4.67 -17.37 -15.50
N ALA A 59 4.83 -17.72 -16.78
CA ALA A 59 4.20 -18.90 -17.36
C ALA A 59 4.66 -20.20 -16.68
N LYS A 60 5.97 -20.36 -16.44
CA LYS A 60 6.53 -21.54 -15.78
C LYS A 60 6.06 -21.71 -14.34
N SER A 61 5.80 -20.61 -13.63
CA SER A 61 5.31 -20.61 -12.25
C SER A 61 3.79 -20.68 -12.13
N GLY A 62 3.07 -20.71 -13.27
CA GLY A 62 1.61 -20.79 -13.29
C GLY A 62 0.91 -19.56 -12.71
N LYS A 63 1.58 -18.40 -12.68
CA LYS A 63 1.02 -17.16 -12.11
C LYS A 63 0.19 -16.40 -13.16
N PRO A 64 -0.81 -15.59 -12.74
CA PRO A 64 -1.58 -14.74 -13.65
C PRO A 64 -0.66 -13.79 -14.42
N HIS A 65 -0.99 -13.50 -15.69
CA HIS A 65 -0.19 -12.59 -16.52
C HIS A 65 -0.15 -11.16 -15.98
N THR A 66 -1.15 -10.76 -15.18
CA THR A 66 -1.23 -9.47 -14.51
C THR A 66 -0.12 -9.24 -13.47
N ILE A 67 0.52 -10.32 -12.96
CA ILE A 67 1.57 -10.26 -11.92
C ILE A 67 2.78 -9.42 -12.38
N GLY A 68 3.02 -9.34 -13.69
CA GLY A 68 4.13 -8.58 -14.26
C GLY A 68 4.03 -7.09 -13.93
N GLU A 69 2.85 -6.51 -14.18
CA GLU A 69 2.57 -5.10 -13.93
C GLU A 69 2.22 -4.83 -12.45
N SER A 70 1.43 -5.71 -11.84
CA SER A 70 0.90 -5.47 -10.49
C SER A 70 1.90 -5.70 -9.36
N LEU A 71 2.98 -6.46 -9.59
CA LEU A 71 3.94 -6.81 -8.54
C LEU A 71 5.41 -6.78 -9.00
N ILE A 72 5.74 -7.41 -10.13
CA ILE A 72 7.14 -7.56 -10.54
C ILE A 72 7.78 -6.22 -10.88
N LEU A 73 7.12 -5.38 -11.69
CA LEU A 73 7.64 -4.04 -12.03
C LEU A 73 7.79 -3.13 -10.79
N PRO A 74 6.78 -3.01 -9.91
CA PRO A 74 6.93 -2.31 -8.63
C PRO A 74 8.10 -2.83 -7.78
N ALA A 75 8.25 -4.15 -7.65
CA ALA A 75 9.33 -4.75 -6.86
C ALA A 75 10.71 -4.43 -7.43
N ILE A 76 10.90 -4.53 -8.76
CA ILE A 76 12.16 -4.16 -9.41
C ILE A 76 12.47 -2.67 -9.17
N LYS A 77 11.46 -1.81 -9.27
CA LYS A 77 11.63 -0.37 -9.00
C LYS A 77 12.08 -0.12 -7.55
N GLU A 78 11.49 -0.80 -6.58
CA GLU A 78 11.86 -0.65 -5.17
C GLU A 78 13.29 -1.11 -4.89
N VAL A 79 13.70 -2.24 -5.49
CA VAL A 79 15.08 -2.73 -5.41
C VAL A 79 16.07 -1.73 -6.00
N LEU A 80 15.78 -1.20 -7.19
CA LEU A 80 16.67 -0.24 -7.85
C LEU A 80 16.77 1.08 -7.08
N ASN A 81 15.70 1.52 -6.40
CA ASN A 81 15.71 2.72 -5.57
C ASN A 81 16.43 2.52 -4.24
N SER A 82 16.28 1.34 -3.61
CA SER A 82 16.85 1.03 -2.30
C SER A 82 18.30 0.54 -2.37
N MET A 83 18.74 -0.01 -3.50
CA MET A 83 20.05 -0.67 -3.66
C MET A 83 20.81 -0.16 -4.90
N VAL A 84 20.82 1.17 -5.10
CA VAL A 84 21.40 1.83 -6.29
C VAL A 84 22.87 1.47 -6.53
N ASP A 85 23.64 1.23 -5.46
CA ASP A 85 25.09 1.01 -5.52
C ASP A 85 25.52 -0.46 -5.38
N CYS A 86 24.58 -1.40 -5.49
CA CYS A 86 24.86 -2.83 -5.36
C CYS A 86 24.92 -3.53 -6.72
N ASP A 87 25.86 -4.47 -6.87
CA ASP A 87 25.86 -5.34 -8.05
C ASP A 87 24.71 -6.36 -8.00
N SER A 88 24.29 -6.83 -9.17
CA SER A 88 23.17 -7.77 -9.34
C SER A 88 23.28 -9.04 -8.50
N GLU A 89 24.47 -9.63 -8.35
CA GLU A 89 24.68 -10.81 -7.51
C GLU A 89 24.52 -10.49 -6.02
N GLN A 90 24.98 -9.31 -5.59
CA GLN A 90 24.82 -8.85 -4.21
C GLN A 90 23.34 -8.64 -3.90
N ILE A 91 22.62 -7.93 -4.78
CA ILE A 91 21.17 -7.71 -4.68
C ILE A 91 20.42 -9.03 -4.53
N ILE A 92 20.70 -10.02 -5.38
CA ILE A 92 20.02 -11.33 -5.33
C ILE A 92 20.29 -12.06 -4.02
N SER A 93 21.52 -11.96 -3.49
CA SER A 93 21.91 -12.62 -2.24
C SER A 93 21.41 -11.93 -0.97
N SER A 94 21.14 -10.62 -1.02
CA SER A 94 20.85 -9.80 0.16
C SER A 94 19.37 -9.60 0.43
N ILE A 95 18.48 -9.78 -0.55
CA ILE A 95 17.03 -9.57 -0.37
C ILE A 95 16.38 -10.86 0.16
N PRO A 96 15.88 -10.88 1.41
CA PRO A 96 15.27 -12.08 1.98
C PRO A 96 13.84 -12.26 1.46
N LEU A 97 13.68 -13.03 0.37
CA LEU A 97 12.37 -13.38 -0.22
C LEU A 97 11.93 -14.83 0.04
N SER A 98 12.51 -15.48 1.06
CA SER A 98 12.03 -16.81 1.48
C SER A 98 10.58 -16.72 1.97
N ASN A 99 9.84 -17.84 1.93
CA ASN A 99 8.43 -17.85 2.38
C ASN A 99 8.28 -17.33 3.82
N SER A 100 9.16 -17.76 4.73
CA SER A 100 9.15 -17.29 6.13
C SER A 100 9.52 -15.81 6.23
N SER A 101 10.51 -15.35 5.45
CA SER A 101 10.88 -13.93 5.44
C SER A 101 9.73 -13.06 4.94
N VAL A 102 9.10 -13.42 3.82
CA VAL A 102 7.97 -12.67 3.28
C VAL A 102 6.80 -12.66 4.26
N SER A 103 6.47 -13.79 4.88
CA SER A 103 5.44 -13.87 5.92
C SER A 103 5.76 -12.94 7.08
N SER A 104 6.95 -13.04 7.69
CA SER A 104 7.32 -12.18 8.81
C SER A 104 7.31 -10.70 8.43
N ARG A 105 7.73 -10.33 7.22
CA ARG A 105 7.65 -8.93 6.78
C ARG A 105 6.21 -8.44 6.63
N ILE A 106 5.30 -9.29 6.14
CA ILE A 106 3.87 -8.96 6.10
C ILE A 106 3.32 -8.80 7.51
N ASP A 107 3.65 -9.72 8.42
CA ASP A 107 3.18 -9.67 9.80
C ASP A 107 3.72 -8.42 10.55
N GLU A 108 4.99 -8.08 10.34
CA GLU A 108 5.62 -6.87 10.89
C GLU A 108 4.93 -5.59 10.37
N MET A 109 4.68 -5.50 9.05
CA MET A 109 3.98 -4.36 8.47
C MET A 109 2.52 -4.28 8.93
N ALA A 110 1.83 -5.41 9.01
CA ALA A 110 0.45 -5.48 9.50
C ALA A 110 0.36 -5.04 10.96
N PHE A 111 1.29 -5.49 11.80
CA PHE A 111 1.38 -5.08 13.20
C PHE A 111 1.61 -3.56 13.35
N ASP A 112 2.50 -2.98 12.54
CA ASP A 112 2.76 -1.53 12.57
C ASP A 112 1.51 -0.71 12.18
N ILE A 113 0.79 -1.14 11.15
CA ILE A 113 -0.48 -0.54 10.74
C ILE A 113 -1.54 -0.69 11.84
N GLU A 114 -1.71 -1.90 12.38
CA GLU A 114 -2.67 -2.21 13.44
C GLU A 114 -2.40 -1.35 14.69
N GLU A 115 -1.15 -1.29 15.14
CA GLU A 115 -0.79 -0.53 16.34
C GLU A 115 -0.93 0.98 16.10
N THR A 116 -0.61 1.47 14.91
CA THR A 116 -0.83 2.87 14.54
C THR A 116 -2.31 3.24 14.63
N LEU A 117 -3.19 2.40 14.07
CA LEU A 117 -4.64 2.61 14.14
C LEU A 117 -5.14 2.49 15.59
N CYS A 118 -4.73 1.46 16.32
CA CYS A 118 -5.11 1.28 17.73
C CYS A 118 -4.69 2.48 18.58
N ALA A 119 -3.45 2.96 18.43
CA ALA A 119 -2.95 4.15 19.11
C ALA A 119 -3.80 5.38 18.86
N PHE A 120 -4.23 5.57 17.61
CA PHE A 120 -5.13 6.65 17.24
C PHE A 120 -6.51 6.50 17.93
N LEU A 121 -7.10 5.31 17.89
CA LEU A 121 -8.42 5.02 18.48
C LEU A 121 -8.44 5.10 20.01
N ARG A 122 -7.29 4.89 20.68
CA ARG A 122 -7.15 5.10 22.14
C ARG A 122 -7.44 6.53 22.57
N THR A 123 -7.19 7.50 21.69
CA THR A 123 -7.28 8.94 22.01
C THR A 123 -8.38 9.69 21.26
N THR A 124 -8.98 9.07 20.25
CA THR A 124 -9.93 9.72 19.35
C THR A 124 -11.33 9.11 19.44
N LYS A 125 -12.37 9.90 19.20
CA LYS A 125 -13.75 9.38 19.07
C LYS A 125 -13.97 8.82 17.68
N PHE A 126 -14.65 7.68 17.62
CA PHE A 126 -14.94 6.99 16.36
C PHE A 126 -16.28 6.27 16.42
N SER A 127 -16.76 5.88 15.27
CA SER A 127 -17.90 4.98 15.11
C SER A 127 -17.41 3.63 14.63
N ILE A 128 -18.16 2.57 14.93
CA ILE A 128 -17.87 1.23 14.46
C ILE A 128 -18.96 0.75 13.52
N GLN A 129 -18.60 -0.04 12.53
CA GLN A 129 -19.51 -0.83 11.72
C GLN A 129 -19.15 -2.30 11.92
N ILE A 130 -20.16 -3.11 12.24
CA ILE A 130 -20.00 -4.52 12.52
C ILE A 130 -20.80 -5.32 11.51
N ASP A 131 -20.15 -6.31 10.93
CA ASP A 131 -20.77 -7.26 10.01
C ASP A 131 -20.40 -8.70 10.40
N GLU A 132 -21.32 -9.63 10.15
CA GLU A 132 -21.09 -11.05 10.30
C GLU A 132 -21.01 -11.69 8.92
N SER A 133 -19.85 -12.26 8.59
CA SER A 133 -19.63 -12.97 7.33
C SER A 133 -19.48 -14.46 7.56
N THR A 134 -20.17 -15.29 6.77
CA THR A 134 -20.04 -16.75 6.82
C THR A 134 -19.03 -17.25 5.79
N PHE A 135 -17.98 -17.95 6.26
CA PHE A 135 -16.99 -18.60 5.42
C PHE A 135 -17.22 -20.13 5.41
N ASN A 136 -17.43 -20.70 4.22
CA ASN A 136 -17.64 -22.14 3.97
C ASN A 136 -18.70 -22.81 4.89
N ASP A 137 -19.92 -22.26 4.89
CA ASP A 137 -21.17 -22.78 5.47
C ASP A 137 -21.19 -23.16 6.98
N SER A 138 -20.08 -23.04 7.70
CA SER A 138 -20.05 -23.39 9.14
C SER A 138 -19.21 -22.48 10.05
N VAL A 139 -18.44 -21.54 9.48
CA VAL A 139 -17.60 -20.62 10.27
C VAL A 139 -18.09 -19.19 10.08
N ALA A 140 -18.53 -18.56 11.17
CA ALA A 140 -18.87 -17.14 11.18
C ALA A 140 -17.65 -16.30 11.58
N LEU A 141 -17.43 -15.22 10.85
CA LEU A 141 -16.41 -14.21 11.07
C LEU A 141 -17.09 -12.90 11.47
N LEU A 142 -16.62 -12.30 12.55
CA LEU A 142 -16.96 -10.95 12.92
C LEU A 142 -16.01 -9.99 12.21
N LEU A 143 -16.53 -9.11 11.36
CA LEU A 143 -15.79 -8.04 10.71
C LEU A 143 -16.10 -6.73 11.42
N VAL A 144 -15.06 -5.99 11.80
CA VAL A 144 -15.22 -4.68 12.44
C VAL A 144 -14.45 -3.63 11.67
N TYR A 145 -15.18 -2.59 11.26
CA TYR A 145 -14.65 -1.39 10.64
C TYR A 145 -14.79 -0.22 11.60
N VAL A 146 -13.85 0.71 11.53
CA VAL A 146 -13.89 1.98 12.27
C VAL A 146 -14.05 3.12 11.29
N ARG A 147 -14.88 4.09 11.65
CA ARG A 147 -15.03 5.33 10.91
C ARG A 147 -14.80 6.51 11.83
N TYR A 148 -13.84 7.36 11.47
CA TYR A 148 -13.37 8.49 12.27
C TYR A 148 -13.07 9.70 11.38
N ILE A 149 -12.85 10.85 12.00
CA ILE A 149 -12.37 12.05 11.32
C ILE A 149 -10.86 12.13 11.57
N ASN A 150 -10.07 12.16 10.50
CA ASN A 150 -8.62 12.24 10.60
C ASN A 150 -8.14 13.67 10.87
N GLN A 151 -6.82 13.86 10.96
CA GLN A 151 -6.21 15.17 11.26
C GLN A 151 -6.47 16.25 10.19
N ASN A 152 -6.96 15.86 9.01
CA ASN A 152 -7.28 16.76 7.90
C ASN A 152 -8.80 17.00 7.76
N ASP A 153 -9.59 16.71 8.80
CA ASP A 153 -11.05 16.82 8.81
C ASP A 153 -11.75 15.95 7.74
N VAL A 154 -11.10 14.88 7.29
CA VAL A 154 -11.66 13.93 6.32
C VAL A 154 -12.19 12.70 7.06
N ILE A 155 -13.40 12.28 6.69
CA ILE A 155 -13.97 11.02 7.15
C ILE A 155 -13.18 9.87 6.53
N GLN A 156 -12.63 9.03 7.39
CA GLN A 156 -11.85 7.87 7.03
C GLN A 156 -12.53 6.62 7.58
N GLU A 157 -12.57 5.58 6.78
CA GLU A 157 -13.06 4.26 7.15
C GLU A 157 -11.93 3.25 6.97
N GLU A 158 -11.64 2.51 8.03
CA GLU A 158 -10.60 1.49 8.02
C GLU A 158 -11.11 0.19 8.60
N PHE A 159 -10.59 -0.91 8.08
CA PHE A 159 -10.77 -2.22 8.65
C PHE A 159 -9.95 -2.32 9.94
N LEU A 160 -10.60 -2.68 11.05
CA LEU A 160 -9.94 -2.81 12.34
C LEU A 160 -9.48 -4.25 12.59
N PHE A 161 -10.40 -5.22 12.54
CA PHE A 161 -10.07 -6.64 12.68
C PHE A 161 -11.16 -7.54 12.10
N SER A 162 -10.78 -8.80 11.88
CA SER A 162 -11.69 -9.91 11.64
C SER A 162 -11.34 -11.06 12.57
N GLU A 163 -12.33 -11.60 13.26
CA GLU A 163 -12.12 -12.70 14.21
C GLU A 163 -13.22 -13.76 14.12
N HIS A 164 -12.84 -15.01 14.39
CA HIS A 164 -13.78 -16.13 14.35
C HIS A 164 -14.75 -16.09 15.54
N LEU A 165 -16.03 -16.31 15.25
CA LEU A 165 -17.05 -16.57 16.27
C LEU A 165 -17.08 -18.07 16.59
N GLU A 166 -16.21 -18.50 17.51
CA GLU A 166 -15.99 -19.93 17.82
C GLU A 166 -17.22 -20.68 18.36
N LEU A 167 -18.13 -19.97 19.04
CA LEU A 167 -19.22 -20.60 19.79
C LEU A 167 -20.56 -20.49 19.07
N ASP A 168 -20.98 -19.26 18.79
CA ASP A 168 -22.26 -18.92 18.20
C ASP A 168 -22.26 -17.46 17.73
N THR A 169 -23.32 -17.09 17.02
CA THR A 169 -23.54 -15.75 16.45
C THR A 169 -24.47 -14.89 17.30
N ARG A 170 -24.55 -15.16 18.62
CA ARG A 170 -25.43 -14.39 19.51
C ARG A 170 -24.78 -13.06 19.88
N GLY A 171 -25.61 -12.04 20.10
CA GLY A 171 -25.16 -10.70 20.49
C GLY A 171 -24.22 -10.65 21.69
N LEU A 172 -24.37 -11.55 22.66
CA LEU A 172 -23.46 -11.65 23.81
C LEU A 172 -22.05 -12.12 23.41
N THR A 173 -21.96 -13.10 22.51
CA THR A 173 -20.68 -13.64 22.03
C THR A 173 -19.94 -12.59 21.22
N ILE A 174 -20.66 -11.91 20.32
CA ILE A 174 -20.15 -10.79 19.53
C ILE A 174 -19.64 -9.67 20.45
N PHE A 175 -20.42 -9.27 21.45
CA PHE A 175 -20.03 -8.23 22.40
C PHE A 175 -18.78 -8.61 23.18
N LYS A 176 -18.71 -9.84 23.69
CA LYS A 176 -17.54 -10.32 24.43
C LYS A 176 -16.28 -10.34 23.58
N LEU A 177 -16.37 -10.80 22.33
CA LEU A 177 -15.25 -10.82 21.40
C LEU A 177 -14.72 -9.41 21.16
N LEU A 178 -15.61 -8.48 20.80
CA LEU A 178 -15.24 -7.07 20.60
C LEU A 178 -14.64 -6.46 21.86
N ASN A 179 -15.27 -6.66 23.02
CA ASN A 179 -14.77 -6.13 24.30
C ASN A 179 -13.39 -6.71 24.65
N ASN A 180 -13.14 -8.00 24.41
CA ASN A 180 -11.84 -8.62 24.68
C ASN A 180 -10.74 -8.05 23.78
N ILE A 181 -11.03 -7.83 22.49
CA ILE A 181 -10.08 -7.23 21.56
C ILE A 181 -9.79 -5.78 21.95
N PHE A 182 -10.82 -4.99 22.24
CA PHE A 182 -10.63 -3.61 22.69
C PHE A 182 -9.84 -3.53 23.99
N LEU A 183 -10.06 -4.45 24.94
CA LEU A 183 -9.23 -4.55 26.15
C LEU A 183 -7.79 -4.94 25.83
N LYS A 184 -7.56 -5.89 24.92
CA LYS A 184 -6.22 -6.33 24.49
C LYS A 184 -5.41 -5.20 23.88
N HIS A 185 -6.04 -4.34 23.08
CA HIS A 185 -5.40 -3.20 22.41
C HIS A 185 -5.51 -1.89 23.20
N GLU A 186 -6.01 -1.96 24.44
CA GLU A 186 -6.22 -0.84 25.37
C GLU A 186 -7.11 0.28 24.80
N ILE A 187 -8.03 -0.05 23.89
CA ILE A 187 -8.97 0.89 23.27
C ILE A 187 -10.18 1.08 24.20
N PRO A 188 -10.43 2.30 24.72
CA PRO A 188 -11.59 2.54 25.57
C PRO A 188 -12.89 2.42 24.77
N LEU A 189 -13.81 1.55 25.19
CA LEU A 189 -15.15 1.48 24.59
C LEU A 189 -15.88 2.82 24.62
N SER A 190 -15.60 3.67 25.61
CA SER A 190 -16.16 5.02 25.72
C SER A 190 -15.77 5.95 24.57
N ASN A 191 -14.77 5.58 23.74
CA ASN A 191 -14.43 6.30 22.53
C ASN A 191 -15.35 6.00 21.34
N ILE A 192 -16.13 4.93 21.42
CA ILE A 192 -17.17 4.64 20.43
C ILE A 192 -18.34 5.58 20.70
N PHE A 193 -18.69 6.43 19.73
CA PHE A 193 -19.87 7.30 19.83
C PHE A 193 -21.07 6.77 19.02
N ALA A 194 -20.81 5.92 18.02
CA ALA A 194 -21.86 5.31 17.21
C ALA A 194 -21.50 3.89 16.79
N CYS A 195 -22.53 3.07 16.56
CA CYS A 195 -22.41 1.72 16.03
C CYS A 195 -23.41 1.49 14.89
N SER A 196 -22.94 0.90 13.80
CA SER A 196 -23.74 0.43 12.68
C SER A 196 -23.73 -1.10 12.61
N THR A 197 -24.89 -1.71 12.39
CA THR A 197 -25.06 -3.17 12.30
C THR A 197 -26.05 -3.52 11.18
N ASP A 198 -26.02 -4.74 10.66
CA ASP A 198 -26.92 -5.27 9.63
C ASP A 198 -28.42 -5.36 10.03
N GLY A 199 -28.75 -5.13 11.30
CA GLY A 199 -30.12 -5.20 11.80
C GLY A 199 -30.57 -6.61 12.17
N ALA A 200 -29.68 -7.61 12.14
CA ALA A 200 -30.02 -8.97 12.56
C ALA A 200 -30.49 -9.00 14.02
N PRO A 201 -31.40 -9.93 14.40
CA PRO A 201 -31.89 -10.03 15.78
C PRO A 201 -30.78 -10.18 16.83
N ALA A 202 -29.67 -10.82 16.47
CA ALA A 202 -28.48 -10.94 17.31
C ALA A 202 -27.77 -9.58 17.55
N MET A 203 -27.91 -8.62 16.63
CA MET A 203 -27.32 -7.28 16.74
C MET A 203 -28.24 -6.31 17.48
N VAL A 204 -29.50 -6.19 17.03
CA VAL A 204 -30.44 -5.14 17.48
C VAL A 204 -31.43 -5.58 18.56
N GLY A 205 -31.40 -6.85 18.98
CA GLY A 205 -32.31 -7.38 19.98
C GLY A 205 -32.31 -6.57 21.29
N VAL A 206 -33.48 -6.16 21.77
CA VAL A 206 -33.64 -5.21 22.89
C VAL A 206 -32.98 -5.67 24.19
N HIS A 207 -33.01 -6.98 24.47
CA HIS A 207 -32.50 -7.55 25.74
C HIS A 207 -31.23 -8.38 25.58
N ARG A 208 -31.00 -8.96 24.40
CA ARG A 208 -29.91 -9.93 24.16
C ARG A 208 -29.14 -9.65 22.86
N GLY A 209 -29.42 -8.53 22.22
CA GLY A 209 -28.68 -8.07 21.05
C GLY A 209 -27.33 -7.48 21.46
N PHE A 210 -26.36 -7.51 20.56
CA PHE A 210 -25.07 -6.86 20.73
C PHE A 210 -25.20 -5.41 21.20
N LEU A 211 -26.10 -4.63 20.58
CA LEU A 211 -26.32 -3.23 20.92
C LEU A 211 -26.89 -3.03 22.34
N ALA A 212 -27.65 -3.99 22.87
CA ALA A 212 -28.12 -3.94 24.25
C ALA A 212 -26.94 -3.98 25.23
N TYR A 213 -26.00 -4.91 25.03
CA TYR A 213 -24.79 -5.01 25.84
C TYR A 213 -23.84 -3.82 25.65
N MET A 214 -23.73 -3.29 24.43
CA MET A 214 -22.96 -2.07 24.18
C MET A 214 -23.51 -0.88 24.95
N LYS A 215 -24.83 -0.69 25.00
CA LYS A 215 -25.47 0.39 25.75
C LYS A 215 -25.24 0.30 27.26
N GLU A 216 -25.04 -0.89 27.81
CA GLU A 216 -24.65 -1.04 29.21
C GLU A 216 -23.26 -0.45 29.50
N LYS A 217 -22.34 -0.52 28.53
CA LYS A 217 -20.97 0.05 28.65
C LYS A 217 -20.86 1.48 28.15
N VAL A 218 -21.64 1.84 27.14
CA VAL A 218 -21.65 3.15 26.48
C VAL A 218 -23.11 3.62 26.33
N PRO A 219 -23.71 4.20 27.39
CA PRO A 219 -25.15 4.49 27.42
C PRO A 219 -25.65 5.43 26.31
N ASN A 220 -24.80 6.35 25.86
CA ASN A 220 -25.13 7.36 24.86
C ASN A 220 -24.72 6.97 23.43
N ILE A 221 -24.43 5.69 23.18
CA ILE A 221 -24.05 5.23 21.84
C ILE A 221 -25.20 5.42 20.85
N LEU A 222 -24.91 6.09 19.73
CA LEU A 222 -25.85 6.20 18.62
C LEU A 222 -25.89 4.87 17.87
N GLN A 223 -27.09 4.42 17.50
CA GLN A 223 -27.26 3.22 16.69
C GLN A 223 -27.75 3.58 15.30
N SER A 224 -27.21 2.91 14.29
CA SER A 224 -27.75 2.94 12.93
C SER A 224 -27.84 1.50 12.41
N ILE A 225 -28.77 1.27 11.50
CA ILE A 225 -28.84 0.01 10.75
C ILE A 225 -28.16 0.28 9.41
N ALA A 226 -27.13 -0.50 9.09
CA ALA A 226 -26.49 -0.46 7.79
C ALA A 226 -27.48 -1.01 6.77
N SER A 227 -28.19 -0.13 6.05
CA SER A 227 -28.87 -0.52 4.82
C SER A 227 -27.81 -0.66 3.74
N PHE A 228 -27.41 -1.90 3.41
CA PHE A 228 -26.71 -2.21 2.16
C PHE A 228 -27.68 -2.02 0.97
N THR A 229 -28.12 -0.79 0.76
CA THR A 229 -28.82 -0.36 -0.45
C THR A 229 -28.09 0.89 -0.90
N ASP A 230 -26.98 0.68 -1.61
CA ASP A 230 -26.49 1.51 -2.73
C ASP A 230 -25.03 1.16 -3.03
N SER A 231 -24.81 0.02 -3.69
CA SER A 231 -23.71 -0.19 -4.67
C SER A 231 -23.72 -1.63 -5.20
N ILE A 232 -24.40 -1.84 -6.32
CA ILE A 232 -23.98 -2.77 -7.38
C ILE A 232 -23.52 -1.90 -8.55
#